data_AF-A0A953HQ14-F1
#
_entry.id   AF-A0A953HQ14-F1
#
_cell.length_a   1.000
_cell.length_b   1.000
_cell.length_c   1.000
_cell.angle_alpha   90.00
_cell.angle_beta   90.00
_cell.angle_gamma   90.00
#
_symmetry.space_group_name_H-M   'P 1'
#
loop_
_entity.id
_entity.type
_entity.pdbx_description
1 polymer ?
#
loop_
_entity_poly.entity_id
_entity_poly.type
_entity_poly.pdbx_seq_one_letter_code
_entity_poly.pdbx_strand_id
1 'polypeptide(L)'
;MASMFSRRRRGFGLLKRAGPILLAGVAACSSQPSAPTGAGLCWRMVEVADRQPEFRIIARDVPNLESCAAQLEGARMMEGRPTTGAYNGHFIFATEEQITSAVTMNGTRVRIFEAEDRRKVQDGLRALIDSRRSQEPPEN
;
A
#
# COMPACT_ATOMS: atom_id res chain seq x y z
N MET A 1 65.63 36.46 4.81
CA MET A 1 65.75 37.41 5.93
C MET A 1 64.64 37.11 6.94
N ALA A 2 65.01 37.02 8.22
CA ALA A 2 64.19 36.99 9.45
C ALA A 2 63.26 35.78 9.66
N SER A 3 63.67 34.79 10.47
CA SER A 3 63.54 34.73 11.96
C SER A 3 62.15 34.19 12.36
N MET A 4 62.01 32.91 12.73
CA MET A 4 62.29 32.36 14.07
C MET A 4 61.79 33.30 15.18
N PHE A 5 60.67 33.00 15.83
CA PHE A 5 60.53 33.14 17.28
C PHE A 5 59.44 32.23 17.83
N SER A 6 59.93 31.25 18.61
CA SER A 6 59.18 30.38 19.49
C SER A 6 58.53 31.19 20.62
N ARG A 7 57.28 30.85 20.99
CA ARG A 7 56.79 31.05 22.35
C ARG A 7 55.84 29.93 22.76
N ARG A 8 56.40 28.94 23.46
CA ARG A 8 55.68 28.09 24.42
C ARG A 8 55.10 28.96 25.54
N ARG A 9 53.91 28.60 26.05
CA ARG A 9 53.67 28.19 27.46
C ARG A 9 52.19 27.91 27.75
N ARG A 10 51.95 26.72 28.35
CA ARG A 10 51.13 26.41 29.56
C ARG A 10 49.68 26.96 29.53
N GLY A 11 48.61 26.16 29.41
CA GLY A 11 48.22 25.02 30.25
C GLY A 11 47.40 25.51 31.45
N PHE A 12 46.09 25.23 31.50
CA PHE A 12 45.23 25.08 32.71
C PHE A 12 43.73 25.01 32.33
N GLY A 13 42.93 24.21 33.07
CA GLY A 13 41.45 24.23 33.09
C GLY A 13 40.82 23.03 32.37
N LEU A 14 40.68 21.86 32.99
CA LEU A 14 39.60 21.47 33.90
C LEU A 14 38.16 21.77 33.40
N LEU A 15 37.44 20.67 33.13
CA LEU A 15 36.02 20.44 33.42
C LEU A 15 34.97 21.39 32.79
N LYS A 16 34.29 20.91 31.73
CA LYS A 16 32.83 21.09 31.60
C LYS A 16 32.18 19.79 31.14
N ARG A 17 31.30 19.26 32.00
CA ARG A 17 30.41 18.12 31.78
C ARG A 17 29.63 18.33 30.46
N ALA A 18 29.87 17.48 29.47
CA ALA A 18 28.96 17.31 28.35
C ALA A 18 27.78 16.46 28.83
N GLY A 19 26.64 17.11 29.10
CA GLY A 19 25.39 16.43 29.42
C GLY A 19 24.83 15.70 28.18
N PRO A 20 24.05 14.62 28.36
CA PRO A 20 23.49 13.87 27.25
C PRO A 20 22.40 14.71 26.59
N ILE A 21 22.58 15.07 25.31
CA ILE A 21 21.47 15.53 24.47
C ILE A 21 20.67 14.27 24.12
N LEU A 22 19.63 14.00 24.91
CA LEU A 22 18.58 13.05 24.57
C LEU A 22 17.80 13.63 23.38
N LEU A 23 18.18 13.23 22.16
CA LEU A 23 17.30 13.34 21.00
C LEU A 23 16.13 12.38 21.19
N ALA A 24 15.04 12.88 21.78
CA ALA A 24 13.76 12.20 21.77
C ALA A 24 13.24 12.18 20.32
N GLY A 25 13.60 11.14 19.57
CA GLY A 25 12.98 10.83 18.30
C GLY A 25 11.49 10.56 18.54
N VAL A 26 10.63 11.46 18.08
CA VAL A 26 9.20 11.21 17.95
C VAL A 26 9.06 10.11 16.90
N ALA A 27 9.04 8.86 17.35
CA ALA A 27 8.47 7.78 16.56
C ALA A 27 6.99 8.13 16.37
N ALA A 28 6.65 8.68 15.21
CA ALA A 28 5.28 8.76 14.77
C ALA A 28 4.77 7.31 14.65
N CYS A 29 4.15 6.81 15.72
CA CYS A 29 3.37 5.58 15.67
C CYS A 29 2.20 5.80 14.70
N SER A 30 2.44 5.56 13.41
CA SER A 30 1.37 5.50 12.43
C SER A 30 0.60 4.21 12.66
N SER A 31 -0.66 4.34 13.08
CA SER A 31 -1.57 3.20 13.17
C SER A 31 -1.82 2.68 11.76
N GLN A 32 -1.56 1.39 11.53
CA GLN A 32 -1.83 0.76 10.24
C GLN A 32 -3.34 0.69 10.01
N PRO A 33 -3.82 0.93 8.78
CA PRO A 33 -5.24 0.80 8.48
C PRO A 33 -5.71 -0.64 8.75
N SER A 34 -6.92 -0.79 9.26
CA SER A 34 -7.60 -2.08 9.39
C SER A 34 -8.45 -2.36 8.15
N ALA A 35 -8.54 -3.62 7.75
CA ALA A 35 -9.41 -4.02 6.66
C ALA A 35 -10.88 -3.92 7.11
N PRO A 36 -11.76 -3.24 6.34
CA PRO A 36 -13.17 -3.16 6.66
C PRO A 36 -13.86 -4.53 6.71
N THR A 37 -14.93 -4.59 7.50
CA THR A 37 -15.84 -5.73 7.58
C THR A 37 -17.25 -5.33 7.14
N GLY A 38 -18.05 -6.31 6.73
CA GLY A 38 -19.37 -6.08 6.16
C GLY A 38 -19.77 -7.19 5.21
N ALA A 39 -20.86 -7.88 5.52
CA ALA A 39 -21.30 -9.03 4.76
C ALA A 39 -21.55 -8.67 3.28
N GLY A 40 -20.93 -9.42 2.37
CA GLY A 40 -21.12 -9.28 0.93
C GLY A 40 -20.56 -8.01 0.30
N LEU A 41 -19.79 -7.20 1.04
CA LEU A 41 -19.23 -5.95 0.53
C LEU A 41 -17.79 -6.16 0.05
N CYS A 42 -17.49 -5.68 -1.15
CA CYS A 42 -16.13 -5.63 -1.67
C CYS A 42 -15.67 -4.17 -1.69
N TRP A 43 -14.58 -3.89 -0.98
CA TRP A 43 -14.00 -2.55 -0.89
C TRP A 43 -12.76 -2.45 -1.75
N ARG A 44 -12.57 -1.26 -2.31
CA ARG A 44 -11.32 -0.81 -2.90
C ARG A 44 -10.71 0.26 -2.01
N MET A 45 -9.42 0.14 -1.77
CA MET A 45 -8.63 1.13 -1.06
C MET A 45 -8.18 2.23 -2.05
N VAL A 46 -8.35 3.48 -1.64
CA VAL A 46 -7.91 4.67 -2.38
C VAL A 46 -6.95 5.44 -1.49
N GLU A 47 -5.73 5.61 -1.98
CA GLU A 47 -4.72 6.43 -1.32
C GLU A 47 -5.12 7.91 -1.38
N VAL A 48 -4.98 8.60 -0.26
CA VAL A 48 -5.30 10.01 -0.12
C VAL A 48 -4.09 10.70 0.49
N ALA A 49 -3.61 11.77 -0.16
CA ALA A 49 -2.45 12.52 0.30
C ALA A 49 -2.64 12.99 1.75
N ASP A 50 -1.61 12.75 2.57
CA ASP A 50 -1.52 13.17 3.99
C ASP A 50 -2.66 12.67 4.90
N ARG A 51 -3.41 11.65 4.48
CA ARG A 51 -4.50 11.05 5.25
C ARG A 51 -4.44 9.52 5.23
N GLN A 52 -5.21 8.90 6.12
CA GLN A 52 -5.43 7.46 6.06
C GLN A 52 -6.15 7.10 4.76
N PRO A 53 -5.87 5.92 4.18
CA PRO A 53 -6.53 5.49 2.96
C PRO A 53 -8.05 5.34 3.16
N GLU A 54 -8.81 5.68 2.13
CA GLU A 54 -10.26 5.56 2.13
C GLU A 54 -10.67 4.21 1.52
N PHE A 55 -11.70 3.56 2.06
CA PHE A 55 -12.28 2.34 1.50
C PHE A 55 -13.62 2.63 0.84
N ARG A 56 -13.69 2.42 -0.47
CA ARG A 56 -14.88 2.64 -1.29
C ARG A 56 -15.48 1.30 -1.70
N ILE A 57 -16.79 1.14 -1.54
CA ILE A 57 -17.49 -0.06 -1.99
C ILE A 57 -17.50 -0.07 -3.52
N ILE A 58 -16.99 -1.14 -4.12
CA ILE A 58 -16.98 -1.34 -5.58
C ILE A 58 -17.96 -2.42 -6.04
N ALA A 59 -18.36 -3.31 -5.13
CA ALA A 59 -19.39 -4.31 -5.38
C ALA A 59 -20.11 -4.67 -4.07
N ARG A 60 -21.38 -5.07 -4.20
CA ARG A 60 -22.25 -5.58 -3.14
C ARG A 60 -22.67 -7.00 -3.48
N ASP A 61 -23.22 -7.71 -2.50
CA ASP A 61 -23.70 -9.08 -2.64
C ASP A 61 -22.63 -10.05 -3.19
N VAL A 62 -21.37 -9.77 -2.87
CA VAL A 62 -20.22 -10.56 -3.30
C VAL A 62 -20.13 -11.81 -2.41
N PRO A 63 -20.14 -13.03 -2.97
CA PRO A 63 -20.34 -14.24 -2.16
C PRO A 63 -19.11 -14.64 -1.35
N ASN A 64 -17.91 -14.29 -1.80
CA ASN A 64 -16.66 -14.74 -1.19
C ASN A 64 -15.46 -13.84 -1.54
N LEU A 65 -14.32 -14.15 -0.92
CA LEU A 65 -13.06 -13.41 -1.05
C LEU A 65 -12.52 -13.45 -2.49
N GLU A 66 -12.63 -14.60 -3.15
CA GLU A 66 -12.21 -14.84 -4.53
C GLU A 66 -13.00 -13.95 -5.51
N SER A 67 -14.31 -13.82 -5.30
CA SER A 67 -15.15 -12.96 -6.12
C SER A 67 -14.78 -11.49 -5.95
N CYS A 68 -14.50 -11.03 -4.73
CA CYS A 68 -14.01 -9.65 -4.52
C CYS A 68 -12.63 -9.44 -5.15
N ALA A 69 -11.75 -10.44 -5.06
CA ALA A 69 -10.45 -10.41 -5.71
C ALA A 69 -10.54 -10.28 -7.23
N ALA A 70 -11.50 -10.96 -7.88
CA ALA A 70 -11.76 -10.80 -9.31
C ALA A 70 -12.23 -9.38 -9.67
N GLN A 71 -13.06 -8.75 -8.83
CA GLN A 71 -13.46 -7.34 -9.02
C GLN A 71 -12.26 -6.39 -8.95
N LEU A 72 -11.37 -6.60 -7.98
CA LEU A 72 -10.16 -5.80 -7.81
C LEU A 72 -9.15 -6.03 -8.94
N GLU A 73 -9.06 -7.25 -9.47
CA GLU A 73 -8.27 -7.55 -10.68
C GLU A 73 -8.83 -6.81 -11.91
N GLY A 74 -10.15 -6.75 -12.05
CA GLY A 74 -10.80 -5.93 -13.08
C GLY A 74 -10.42 -4.46 -12.96
N ALA A 75 -10.47 -3.90 -11.76
CA ALA A 75 -10.03 -2.53 -11.50
C ALA A 75 -8.54 -2.32 -11.84
N ARG A 76 -7.68 -3.25 -11.44
CA ARG A 76 -6.24 -3.25 -11.77
C ARG A 76 -6.01 -3.26 -13.29
N MET A 77 -6.74 -4.10 -14.02
CA MET A 77 -6.64 -4.20 -15.48
C MET A 77 -7.14 -2.94 -16.19
N MET A 78 -8.22 -2.33 -15.70
CA MET A 78 -8.75 -1.08 -16.28
C MET A 78 -7.82 0.11 -16.04
N GLU A 79 -7.19 0.18 -14.86
CA GLU A 79 -6.33 1.31 -14.48
C GLU A 79 -4.85 1.10 -14.83
N GLY A 80 -4.44 -0.12 -15.15
CA GLY A 80 -3.04 -0.44 -15.45
C GLY A 80 -2.08 -0.32 -14.26
N ARG A 81 -2.58 -0.35 -13.02
CA ARG A 81 -1.77 -0.22 -11.80
C ARG A 81 -2.23 -1.17 -10.69
N PRO A 82 -1.33 -1.57 -9.77
CA PRO A 82 -1.69 -2.39 -8.62
C PRO A 82 -2.89 -1.79 -7.86
N THR A 83 -3.82 -2.65 -7.46
CA THR A 83 -5.02 -2.26 -6.74
C THR A 83 -5.12 -3.03 -5.45
N THR A 84 -5.34 -2.31 -4.35
CA THR A 84 -5.60 -2.88 -3.04
C THR A 84 -7.07 -2.73 -2.69
N GLY A 85 -7.63 -3.70 -1.99
CA GLY A 85 -8.98 -3.68 -1.49
C GLY A 85 -9.12 -4.53 -0.23
N ALA A 86 -10.36 -4.83 0.13
CA ALA A 86 -10.66 -5.68 1.27
C ALA A 86 -11.94 -6.49 1.06
N TYR A 87 -12.06 -7.57 1.83
CA TYR A 87 -13.28 -8.36 2.00
C TYR A 87 -13.29 -9.00 3.40
N ASN A 88 -14.36 -8.81 4.17
CA ASN A 88 -14.57 -9.39 5.50
C ASN A 88 -13.34 -9.36 6.44
N GLY A 89 -12.66 -8.22 6.55
CA GLY A 89 -11.51 -8.07 7.44
C GLY A 89 -10.19 -8.61 6.89
N HIS A 90 -10.14 -9.02 5.62
CA HIS A 90 -8.91 -9.37 4.91
C HIS A 90 -8.60 -8.31 3.86
N PHE A 91 -7.35 -7.86 3.82
CA PHE A 91 -6.81 -7.12 2.68
C PHE A 91 -6.67 -8.04 1.48
N ILE A 92 -6.90 -7.47 0.30
CA ILE A 92 -6.66 -8.12 -0.99
C ILE A 92 -5.75 -7.22 -1.80
N PHE A 93 -4.66 -7.78 -2.32
CA PHE A 93 -3.65 -7.08 -3.12
C PHE A 93 -3.62 -7.69 -4.52
N ALA A 94 -4.12 -6.98 -5.51
CA ALA A 94 -4.05 -7.35 -6.92
C ALA A 94 -2.87 -6.62 -7.57
N THR A 95 -1.78 -7.33 -7.82
CA THR A 95 -0.60 -6.82 -8.53
C THR A 95 -0.54 -7.39 -9.95
N GLU A 96 0.46 -7.03 -10.74
CA GLU A 96 0.64 -7.61 -12.07
C GLU A 96 0.95 -9.12 -11.99
N GLU A 97 1.65 -9.56 -10.95
CA GLU A 97 2.17 -10.92 -10.79
C GLU A 97 1.17 -11.87 -10.12
N GLN A 98 0.42 -11.38 -9.13
CA GLN A 98 -0.45 -12.23 -8.33
C GLN A 98 -1.58 -11.46 -7.64
N ILE A 99 -2.56 -12.23 -7.15
CA ILE A 99 -3.59 -11.72 -6.24
C ILE A 99 -3.42 -12.45 -4.91
N THR A 100 -3.22 -11.69 -3.84
CA THR A 100 -2.95 -12.22 -2.50
C THR A 100 -3.85 -11.59 -1.44
N SER A 101 -4.01 -12.26 -0.30
CA SER A 101 -4.70 -11.73 0.87
C SER A 101 -3.84 -11.76 2.14
N ALA A 102 -4.14 -10.87 3.08
CA ALA A 102 -3.58 -10.87 4.43
C ALA A 102 -4.56 -10.27 5.43
N VAL A 103 -4.45 -10.62 6.71
CA VAL A 103 -5.31 -10.05 7.78
C VAL A 103 -4.90 -8.61 8.12
N THR A 104 -3.60 -8.30 8.00
CA THR A 104 -3.04 -6.96 8.24
C THR A 104 -2.32 -6.45 7.01
N MET A 105 -2.17 -5.13 6.90
CA MET A 105 -1.56 -4.48 5.72
C MET A 105 -0.16 -5.04 5.39
N ASN A 106 0.64 -5.27 6.43
CA ASN A 106 2.01 -5.76 6.35
C ASN A 106 2.16 -7.22 6.79
N GLY A 107 1.06 -7.96 6.87
CA GLY A 107 1.04 -9.35 7.31
C GLY A 107 1.54 -10.33 6.24
N THR A 108 1.71 -11.59 6.66
CA THR A 108 2.01 -12.69 5.74
C THR A 108 0.91 -12.81 4.69
N ARG A 109 1.31 -12.82 3.42
CA ARG A 109 0.40 -12.87 2.27
C ARG A 109 0.19 -14.31 1.80
N VAL A 110 -1.05 -14.65 1.51
CA VAL A 110 -1.46 -15.94 0.93
C VAL A 110 -2.04 -15.69 -0.46
N ARG A 111 -1.71 -16.55 -1.41
CA ARG A 111 -2.23 -16.50 -2.78
C ARG A 111 -3.72 -16.85 -2.81
N ILE A 112 -4.52 -16.06 -3.53
CA ILE A 112 -5.96 -16.32 -3.72
C ILE A 112 -6.19 -17.24 -4.92
N PHE A 113 -5.45 -17.04 -6.01
CA PHE A 113 -5.55 -17.84 -7.22
C PHE A 113 -4.21 -18.41 -7.63
N GLU A 114 -4.21 -19.68 -8.03
CA GLU A 114 -3.12 -20.24 -8.81
C GLU A 114 -2.94 -19.48 -10.12
N ALA A 115 -1.73 -19.53 -10.67
CA ALA A 115 -1.39 -18.75 -11.85
C ALA A 115 -2.29 -19.10 -13.06
N GLU A 116 -2.67 -20.37 -13.20
CA GLU A 116 -3.58 -20.81 -14.26
C GLU A 116 -5.00 -20.27 -14.09
N ASP A 117 -5.56 -20.36 -12.88
CA ASP A 117 -6.92 -19.90 -12.63
C ASP A 117 -7.03 -18.38 -12.72
N ARG A 118 -5.98 -17.65 -12.30
CA ARG A 118 -5.91 -16.21 -12.52
C ARG A 118 -5.97 -15.84 -13.99
N ARG A 119 -5.31 -16.59 -14.89
CA ARG A 119 -5.38 -16.33 -16.34
C ARG A 119 -6.81 -16.47 -16.85
N LYS A 120 -7.55 -17.51 -16.41
CA LYS A 120 -8.97 -17.69 -16.77
C LYS A 120 -9.82 -16.50 -16.34
N VAL A 121 -9.60 -15.99 -15.12
CA VAL A 121 -10.27 -14.77 -14.62
C VAL A 121 -9.92 -13.56 -15.48
N GLN A 122 -8.64 -13.37 -15.81
CA GLN A 122 -8.18 -12.25 -16.65
C GLN A 122 -8.76 -12.30 -18.06
N ASP A 123 -8.87 -13.48 -18.66
CA ASP A 123 -9.44 -13.64 -19.99
C ASP A 123 -10.93 -13.29 -20.01
N GLY A 124 -11.68 -13.73 -19.00
CA GLY A 124 -13.08 -13.34 -18.80
C GLY A 124 -13.23 -11.83 -18.60
N LEU A 125 -12.40 -11.22 -17.75
CA LEU A 125 -12.41 -9.77 -17.52
C LEU A 125 -12.05 -8.98 -18.77
N ARG A 126 -11.07 -9.43 -19.57
CA ARG A 126 -10.69 -8.78 -20.82
C ARG A 126 -11.86 -8.73 -21.80
N ALA A 127 -12.57 -9.85 -21.98
CA ALA A 127 -13.77 -9.90 -22.81
C ALA A 127 -14.85 -8.91 -22.32
N LEU A 128 -15.04 -8.79 -21.00
CA LEU A 128 -16.00 -7.84 -20.40
C LEU A 128 -15.57 -6.37 -20.60
N ILE A 129 -14.27 -6.07 -20.46
CA ILE A 129 -13.74 -4.71 -20.69
C ILE A 129 -13.90 -4.31 -22.16
N ASP A 130 -13.55 -5.20 -23.09
CA ASP A 130 -13.65 -4.94 -24.53
C ASP A 130 -15.10 -4.75 -24.97
N SER A 131 -16.03 -5.54 -24.42
CA SER A 131 -17.46 -5.39 -24.71
C SER A 131 -18.04 -4.08 -24.16
N ARG A 132 -17.61 -3.61 -22.97
CA ARG A 132 -18.02 -2.31 -22.42
C ARG A 132 -17.50 -1.15 -23.28
N ARG A 133 -16.22 -1.19 -23.66
CA ARG A 133 -15.63 -0.16 -24.53
C ARG A 133 -16.34 -0.03 -25.87
N SER A 134 -16.81 -1.16 -26.40
CA SER A 134 -17.57 -1.18 -27.66
C SER A 134 -18.99 -0.59 -27.54
N GLN A 135 -19.53 -0.48 -26.33
CA GLN A 135 -20.87 0.06 -26.05
C GLN A 135 -20.86 1.54 -25.67
N GLU A 136 -19.68 2.13 -25.44
CA GLU A 136 -19.56 3.54 -25.06
C GLU A 136 -19.80 4.42 -26.31
N PRO A 137 -20.81 5.31 -26.31
CA PRO A 137 -21.06 6.18 -27.44
C PRO A 137 -19.86 7.12 -27.65
N PRO A 138 -19.57 7.54 -28.91
CA PRO A 138 -18.47 8.44 -29.16
C PRO A 138 -18.65 9.74 -28.36
N GLU A 139 -17.63 10.07 -27.56
CA GLU A 139 -17.52 11.35 -26.84
C GLU A 139 -17.48 12.48 -27.87
N ASN A 140 -18.45 13.40 -27.80
CA ASN A 140 -18.66 14.48 -28.76
C ASN A 140 -18.14 15.81 -28.20
#